data_AF-A0A818XBT6-F1
#
_entry.id   AF-A0A818XBT6-F1
#
_cell.length_a   1.000
_cell.length_b   1.000
_cell.length_c   1.000
_cell.angle_alpha   90.00
_cell.angle_beta   90.00
_cell.angle_gamma   90.00
#
_symmetry.space_group_name_H-M   'P 1'
#
loop_
_entity.id
_entity.type
_entity.pdbx_description
1 polymer ?
#
loop_
_entity_poly.entity_id
_entity_poly.type
_entity_poly.pdbx_seq_one_letter_code
_entity_poly.pdbx_strand_id
1 'polypeptide(L)'
;MAIILLTIKIGFCAVDSMTGIELIERGVTKDSLALLAIPMTPLEILLPFFISKYTTGQKPLNVFARSHPFRLLLGIIMALFVYFTPSFQNYNKTFPWYYYTLAIIIFSIQQIFVYSMFVSQMAFFAQVSDPKIGGTYMTLLNTLTNLGSSWVSTAVLYSADFLTWKKCTLSDDKCRTPAEEKNCALLGGICRPYIDPYFIAVIISTIAGFIWLIWKYGTMMRLQNLPINSWKVQKNNQKKQELLSTDD
;
A
#
# COMPACT_ATOMS: atom_id res chain seq x y z
N MET A 1 5.07 14.80 11.15
CA MET A 1 3.92 14.27 10.38
C MET A 1 4.33 13.91 8.96
N ALA A 2 4.98 14.79 8.19
CA ALA A 2 5.39 14.52 6.81
C ALA A 2 6.15 13.19 6.60
N ILE A 3 7.18 12.90 7.42
CA ILE A 3 7.93 11.63 7.33
C ILE A 3 7.00 10.42 7.48
N ILE A 4 6.03 10.48 8.41
CA ILE A 4 5.07 9.39 8.61
C ILE A 4 4.26 9.21 7.34
N LEU A 5 3.66 10.28 6.80
CA LEU A 5 2.83 10.22 5.60
C LEU A 5 3.58 9.74 4.36
N LEU A 6 4.86 10.12 4.23
CA LEU A 6 5.70 9.66 3.13
C LEU A 6 6.08 8.18 3.25
N THR A 7 6.09 7.58 4.44
CA THR A 7 6.61 6.22 4.66
C THR A 7 5.54 5.21 5.09
N ILE A 8 4.31 5.65 5.35
CA ILE A 8 3.20 4.83 5.89
C ILE A 8 2.76 3.67 4.99
N LYS A 9 3.08 3.73 3.69
CA LYS A 9 2.70 2.74 2.68
C LYS A 9 3.81 1.73 2.35
N ILE A 10 5.01 1.84 2.96
CA ILE A 10 6.13 0.91 2.75
C ILE A 10 5.72 -0.55 3.00
N GLY A 11 4.87 -0.78 4.00
CA GLY A 11 4.40 -2.13 4.35
C GLY A 11 3.55 -2.82 3.29
N PHE A 12 2.91 -2.07 2.38
CA PHE A 12 1.86 -2.57 1.50
C PHE A 12 2.22 -2.47 0.02
N CYS A 13 3.35 -1.86 -0.32
CA CYS A 13 3.66 -1.46 -1.69
C CYS A 13 3.72 -2.61 -2.68
N ALA A 14 4.32 -3.74 -2.30
CA ALA A 14 4.42 -4.92 -3.17
C ALA A 14 3.03 -5.48 -3.46
N VAL A 15 2.22 -5.67 -2.41
CA VAL A 15 0.86 -6.22 -2.54
C VAL A 15 -0.01 -5.28 -3.37
N ASP A 16 -0.01 -3.98 -3.07
CA ASP A 16 -0.87 -3.00 -3.74
C ASP A 16 -0.46 -2.78 -5.22
N SER A 17 0.83 -2.90 -5.57
CA SER A 17 1.33 -2.53 -6.91
C SER A 17 1.59 -3.72 -7.84
N MET A 18 1.93 -4.89 -7.30
CA MET A 18 2.40 -6.04 -8.10
C MET A 18 1.38 -7.17 -8.20
N THR A 19 0.43 -7.32 -7.27
CA THR A 19 -0.49 -8.46 -7.25
C THR A 19 -1.30 -8.59 -8.54
N GLY A 20 -1.79 -7.48 -9.10
CA GLY A 20 -2.51 -7.50 -10.37
C GLY A 20 -1.65 -7.98 -11.55
N ILE A 21 -0.37 -7.59 -11.56
CA ILE A 21 0.60 -7.99 -12.60
C ILE A 21 0.88 -9.49 -12.48
N GLU A 22 1.17 -9.96 -11.26
CA GLU A 22 1.48 -11.35 -10.99
C GLU A 22 0.30 -12.29 -11.33
N LEU A 23 -0.94 -11.87 -11.05
CA LEU A 23 -2.13 -12.64 -11.46
C LEU A 23 -2.23 -12.78 -12.99
N ILE A 24 -1.86 -11.74 -13.74
CA ILE A 24 -1.83 -11.78 -15.22
C ILE A 24 -0.74 -12.74 -15.69
N GLU A 25 0.46 -12.67 -15.10
CA GLU A 25 1.58 -13.56 -15.43
C GLU A 25 1.26 -15.03 -15.15
N ARG A 26 0.45 -15.29 -14.12
CA ARG A 26 -0.06 -16.63 -13.77
C ARG A 26 -1.28 -17.08 -14.59
N GLY A 27 -1.66 -16.31 -15.60
CA GLY A 27 -2.63 -16.71 -16.63
C GLY A 27 -4.03 -16.14 -16.47
N VAL A 28 -4.31 -15.32 -15.43
CA VAL A 28 -5.61 -14.65 -15.30
C VAL A 28 -5.74 -13.59 -16.37
N THR A 29 -6.80 -13.64 -17.18
CA THR A 29 -7.00 -12.64 -18.24
C THR A 29 -7.29 -11.25 -17.65
N LYS A 30 -6.82 -10.20 -18.34
CA LYS A 30 -7.09 -8.80 -17.94
C LYS A 30 -8.58 -8.53 -17.82
N ASP A 31 -9.39 -9.11 -18.71
CA ASP A 31 -10.85 -8.98 -18.67
C ASP A 31 -11.43 -9.61 -17.40
N SER A 32 -10.92 -10.77 -16.97
CA SER A 32 -11.37 -11.40 -15.73
C SER A 32 -11.02 -10.56 -14.49
N LEU A 33 -9.86 -9.91 -14.48
CA LEU A 33 -9.49 -8.99 -13.40
C LEU A 33 -10.37 -7.72 -13.41
N ALA A 34 -10.71 -7.21 -14.59
CA ALA A 34 -11.67 -6.11 -14.71
C ALA A 34 -13.07 -6.50 -14.20
N LEU A 35 -13.51 -7.75 -14.47
CA LEU A 35 -14.77 -8.28 -13.91
C LEU A 35 -14.75 -8.37 -12.39
N LEU A 36 -13.60 -8.67 -11.76
CA LEU A 36 -13.47 -8.63 -10.30
C LEU A 36 -13.62 -7.21 -9.74
N ALA A 37 -13.28 -6.17 -10.50
CA ALA A 37 -13.42 -4.79 -10.04
C ALA A 37 -14.90 -4.34 -9.96
N ILE A 38 -15.78 -4.89 -10.80
CA ILE A 38 -17.21 -4.52 -10.87
C ILE A 38 -17.92 -4.65 -9.51
N PRO A 39 -17.88 -5.79 -8.80
CA PRO A 39 -18.48 -5.91 -7.46
C PRO A 39 -17.69 -5.16 -6.38
N MET A 40 -16.40 -4.87 -6.63
CA MET A 40 -15.54 -4.20 -5.66
C MET A 40 -15.82 -2.69 -5.61
N THR A 41 -16.00 -2.01 -6.74
CA THR A 41 -16.30 -0.56 -6.77
C THR A 41 -17.51 -0.14 -5.91
N PRO A 42 -18.69 -0.79 -5.93
CA PRO A 42 -19.78 -0.41 -5.05
C PRO A 42 -19.46 -0.71 -3.57
N LEU A 43 -18.72 -1.78 -3.29
CA LEU A 43 -18.23 -2.09 -1.95
C LEU A 43 -17.32 -0.96 -1.44
N GLU A 44 -16.43 -0.43 -2.28
CA GLU A 44 -15.53 0.69 -1.98
C GLU A 44 -16.25 1.99 -1.65
N ILE A 45 -17.41 2.23 -2.28
CA ILE A 45 -18.23 3.42 -2.02
C ILE A 45 -19.03 3.26 -0.72
N LEU A 46 -19.57 2.06 -0.49
CA LEU A 46 -20.44 1.78 0.67
C LEU A 46 -19.66 1.52 1.95
N LEU A 47 -18.48 0.89 1.88
CA LEU A 47 -17.67 0.53 3.04
C LEU A 47 -17.37 1.74 3.95
N PRO A 48 -16.85 2.88 3.45
CA PRO A 48 -16.61 4.07 4.26
C PRO A 48 -17.82 4.53 5.04
N PHE A 49 -19.01 4.46 4.43
CA PHE A 49 -20.27 4.86 5.08
C PHE A 49 -20.53 3.99 6.32
N PHE A 50 -20.42 2.67 6.19
CA PHE A 50 -20.66 1.74 7.30
C PHE A 50 -19.56 1.76 8.38
N ILE A 51 -18.29 1.89 7.98
CA ILE A 51 -17.17 1.87 8.93
C ILE A 51 -16.90 3.24 9.59
N SER A 52 -17.44 4.33 9.03
CA SER A 52 -17.22 5.70 9.53
C SER A 52 -17.51 5.82 11.02
N LYS A 53 -18.66 5.32 11.47
CA LYS A 53 -19.09 5.35 12.88
C LYS A 53 -18.07 4.74 13.84
N TYR A 54 -17.31 3.74 13.39
CA TYR A 54 -16.30 3.04 14.19
C TYR A 54 -14.89 3.63 14.04
N THR A 55 -14.65 4.42 13.00
CA THR A 55 -13.31 4.91 12.62
C THR A 55 -13.10 6.41 12.90
N THR A 56 -14.17 7.20 13.06
CA THR A 56 -14.14 8.67 13.26
C THR A 56 -14.19 9.12 14.73
N GLY A 57 -13.84 8.25 15.67
CA GLY A 57 -13.84 8.58 17.11
C GLY A 57 -12.79 9.63 17.52
N GLN A 58 -12.70 9.91 18.83
CA GLN A 58 -11.73 10.88 19.38
C GLN A 58 -10.26 10.49 19.16
N LYS A 59 -9.98 9.20 18.90
CA LYS A 59 -8.63 8.65 18.73
C LYS A 59 -8.53 7.85 17.43
N PRO A 60 -8.56 8.50 16.26
CA PRO A 60 -8.63 7.82 14.96
C PRO A 60 -7.35 7.05 14.61
N LEU A 61 -6.16 7.52 15.02
CA LEU A 61 -4.89 6.82 14.78
C LEU A 61 -4.78 5.50 15.58
N ASN A 62 -5.56 5.29 16.65
CA ASN A 62 -5.63 3.99 17.31
C ASN A 62 -6.25 2.93 16.39
N VAL A 63 -7.31 3.29 15.67
CA VAL A 63 -7.98 2.40 14.71
C VAL A 63 -7.06 2.11 13.53
N PHE A 64 -6.34 3.13 13.07
CA PHE A 64 -5.28 2.96 12.07
C PHE A 64 -4.21 1.96 12.53
N ALA A 65 -3.63 2.17 13.71
CA ALA A 65 -2.56 1.33 14.24
C ALA A 65 -3.01 -0.11 14.51
N ARG A 66 -4.26 -0.31 14.94
CA ARG A 66 -4.85 -1.64 15.13
C ARG A 66 -5.12 -2.35 13.81
N SER A 67 -5.54 -1.63 12.76
CA SER A 67 -5.84 -2.20 11.44
C SER A 67 -4.59 -2.53 10.63
N HIS A 68 -3.50 -1.78 10.86
CA HIS A 68 -2.23 -1.93 10.14
C HIS A 68 -1.66 -3.37 10.15
N PRO A 69 -1.50 -4.06 11.29
CA PRO A 69 -0.96 -5.43 11.31
C PRO A 69 -1.88 -6.44 10.62
N PHE A 70 -3.20 -6.31 10.75
CA PHE A 70 -4.14 -7.20 10.04
C PHE A 70 -4.03 -7.05 8.52
N ARG A 71 -3.87 -5.81 8.04
CA ARG A 71 -3.63 -5.56 6.62
C ARG A 71 -2.32 -6.19 6.13
N LEU A 72 -1.25 -6.14 6.93
CA LEU A 72 0.04 -6.76 6.59
C LEU A 72 -0.11 -8.29 6.46
N LEU A 73 -0.80 -8.92 7.41
CA LEU A 73 -1.05 -10.36 7.40
C LEU A 73 -1.94 -10.78 6.21
N LEU A 74 -2.96 -9.99 5.88
CA LEU A 74 -3.78 -10.22 4.69
C LEU A 74 -2.98 -10.08 3.39
N GLY A 75 -1.94 -9.24 3.38
CA GLY A 75 -0.98 -9.17 2.29
C GLY A 75 -0.25 -10.51 2.05
N ILE A 76 0.13 -11.21 3.12
CA ILE A 76 0.71 -12.56 3.01
C ILE A 76 -0.33 -13.55 2.49
N ILE A 77 -1.57 -13.51 3.01
CA ILE A 77 -2.66 -14.38 2.54
C ILE A 77 -2.94 -14.16 1.05
N MET A 78 -2.89 -12.91 0.60
CA MET A 78 -3.03 -12.56 -0.81
C MET A 78 -1.88 -13.12 -1.66
N ALA A 79 -0.65 -13.00 -1.20
CA ALA A 79 0.48 -13.63 -1.89
C ALA A 79 0.36 -15.16 -1.91
N LEU A 80 -0.07 -15.80 -0.82
CA LEU A 80 -0.35 -17.24 -0.80
C LEU A 80 -1.45 -17.62 -1.80
N PHE A 81 -2.52 -16.84 -1.89
CA PHE A 81 -3.57 -17.04 -2.89
C PHE A 81 -3.01 -17.00 -4.32
N VAL A 82 -2.19 -15.99 -4.63
CA VAL A 82 -1.51 -15.84 -5.92
C VAL A 82 -0.55 -17.01 -6.19
N TYR A 83 0.15 -17.49 -5.16
CA TYR A 83 1.00 -18.68 -5.26
C TYR A 83 0.22 -19.92 -5.72
N PHE A 84 -0.98 -20.13 -5.19
CA PHE A 84 -1.87 -21.26 -5.54
C PHE A 84 -2.71 -21.04 -6.80
N THR A 85 -2.79 -19.83 -7.35
CA THR A 85 -3.51 -19.53 -8.60
C THR A 85 -3.28 -20.56 -9.71
N PRO A 86 -2.04 -20.91 -10.13
CA PRO A 86 -1.83 -21.89 -11.20
C PRO A 86 -2.41 -23.28 -10.90
N SER A 87 -2.55 -23.67 -9.63
CA SER A 87 -3.16 -24.95 -9.25
C SER A 87 -4.67 -25.01 -9.53
N PHE A 88 -5.33 -23.86 -9.68
CA PHE A 88 -6.74 -23.77 -10.03
C PHE A 88 -6.99 -23.68 -11.55
N GLN A 89 -5.93 -23.70 -12.36
CA GLN A 89 -6.04 -23.55 -13.81
C GLN A 89 -6.54 -24.86 -14.44
N ASN A 90 -7.64 -24.79 -15.21
CA ASN A 90 -8.14 -25.92 -15.97
C ASN A 90 -7.27 -26.19 -17.21
N TYR A 91 -7.45 -27.36 -17.83
CA TYR A 91 -6.76 -27.76 -19.08
C TYR A 91 -6.88 -26.72 -20.21
N ASN A 92 -8.03 -26.03 -20.29
CA ASN A 92 -8.29 -24.97 -21.28
C ASN A 92 -7.68 -23.61 -20.91
N LYS A 93 -6.78 -23.55 -19.92
CA LYS A 93 -6.20 -22.32 -19.36
C LYS A 93 -7.23 -21.33 -18.79
N THR A 94 -8.44 -21.81 -18.48
CA THR A 94 -9.51 -21.03 -17.85
C THR A 94 -9.57 -21.30 -16.36
N PHE A 95 -10.02 -20.32 -15.60
CA PHE A 95 -10.27 -20.48 -14.17
C PHE A 95 -11.75 -20.80 -13.91
N PRO A 96 -12.04 -21.69 -12.97
CA PRO A 96 -13.41 -22.03 -12.59
C PRO A 96 -14.06 -20.91 -11.76
N TRP A 97 -15.39 -20.88 -11.71
CA TRP A 97 -16.14 -19.82 -11.02
C TRP A 97 -15.79 -19.68 -9.52
N TYR A 98 -15.49 -20.78 -8.83
CA TYR A 98 -15.16 -20.77 -7.41
C TYR A 98 -13.83 -20.05 -7.10
N TYR A 99 -12.89 -20.03 -8.05
CA TYR A 99 -11.65 -19.26 -7.93
C TYR A 99 -11.96 -17.76 -7.85
N TYR A 100 -12.83 -17.26 -8.72
CA TYR A 100 -13.24 -15.85 -8.72
C TYR A 100 -14.05 -15.50 -7.48
N THR A 101 -14.95 -16.38 -7.02
CA THR A 101 -15.67 -16.18 -5.76
C THR A 101 -14.71 -16.07 -4.57
N LEU A 102 -13.71 -16.97 -4.49
CA LEU A 102 -12.68 -16.92 -3.46
C LEU A 102 -11.84 -15.63 -3.54
N ALA A 103 -11.44 -15.23 -4.74
CA ALA A 103 -10.74 -13.97 -4.97
C ALA A 103 -11.56 -12.79 -4.42
N ILE A 104 -12.84 -12.67 -4.82
CA ILE A 104 -13.73 -11.59 -4.35
C ILE A 104 -13.78 -11.54 -2.83
N ILE A 105 -13.89 -12.69 -2.15
CA ILE A 105 -13.92 -12.76 -0.68
C ILE A 105 -12.61 -12.24 -0.08
N ILE A 106 -11.46 -12.72 -0.56
CA ILE A 106 -10.14 -12.31 -0.04
C ILE A 106 -9.91 -10.81 -0.28
N PHE A 107 -10.17 -10.32 -1.48
CA PHE A 107 -10.04 -8.91 -1.82
C PHE A 107 -11.02 -8.05 -1.01
N SER A 108 -12.26 -8.48 -0.82
CA SER A 108 -13.25 -7.76 0.00
C SER A 108 -12.80 -7.61 1.44
N ILE A 109 -12.28 -8.69 2.04
CA ILE A 109 -11.74 -8.66 3.41
C ILE A 109 -10.56 -7.68 3.48
N GLN A 110 -9.65 -7.72 2.50
CA GLN A 110 -8.54 -6.77 2.45
C GLN A 110 -9.04 -5.32 2.37
N GLN A 111 -10.05 -5.04 1.55
CA GLN A 111 -10.60 -3.69 1.40
C GLN A 111 -11.14 -3.12 2.72
N ILE A 112 -11.77 -3.93 3.57
CA ILE A 112 -12.25 -3.47 4.88
C ILE A 112 -11.12 -2.82 5.69
N PHE A 113 -9.92 -3.42 5.71
CA PHE A 113 -8.77 -2.86 6.43
C PHE A 113 -8.14 -1.67 5.71
N VAL A 114 -8.10 -1.69 4.37
CA VAL A 114 -7.64 -0.55 3.55
C VAL A 114 -8.48 0.69 3.85
N TYR A 115 -9.81 0.56 3.79
CA TYR A 115 -10.73 1.67 4.04
C TYR A 115 -10.78 2.06 5.51
N SER A 116 -10.68 1.12 6.45
CA SER A 116 -10.58 1.46 7.87
C SER A 116 -9.37 2.36 8.16
N MET A 117 -8.21 2.04 7.57
CA MET A 117 -7.02 2.88 7.67
C MET A 117 -7.20 4.23 6.97
N PHE A 118 -7.78 4.24 5.77
CA PHE A 118 -8.01 5.46 5.00
C PHE A 118 -8.95 6.43 5.73
N VAL A 119 -10.11 5.96 6.20
CA VAL A 119 -11.10 6.79 6.90
C VAL A 119 -10.53 7.31 8.21
N SER A 120 -9.83 6.47 8.98
CA SER A 120 -9.16 6.92 10.21
C SER A 120 -8.08 7.98 9.94
N GLN A 121 -7.30 7.83 8.88
CA GLN A 121 -6.31 8.84 8.50
C GLN A 121 -6.98 10.17 8.12
N MET A 122 -8.07 10.13 7.34
CA MET A 122 -8.81 11.35 6.96
C MET A 122 -9.51 11.99 8.16
N ALA A 123 -10.03 11.20 9.10
CA ALA A 123 -10.57 11.70 10.36
C ALA A 123 -9.50 12.42 11.18
N PHE A 124 -8.28 11.89 11.24
CA PHE A 124 -7.16 12.58 11.88
C PHE A 124 -6.81 13.89 11.17
N PHE A 125 -6.75 13.90 9.84
CA PHE A 125 -6.45 15.11 9.06
C PHE A 125 -7.49 16.20 9.29
N ALA A 126 -8.77 15.84 9.33
CA ALA A 126 -9.86 16.77 9.63
C ALA A 126 -9.73 17.35 11.06
N GLN A 127 -9.35 16.54 12.05
CA GLN A 127 -9.19 16.99 13.44
C GLN A 127 -8.01 17.95 13.64
N VAL A 128 -6.90 17.75 12.93
CA VAL A 128 -5.69 18.59 13.08
C VAL A 128 -5.68 19.81 12.17
N SER A 129 -6.58 19.90 11.20
CA SER A 129 -6.63 21.04 10.28
C SER A 129 -7.25 22.27 10.96
N ASP A 130 -6.53 23.40 10.94
CA ASP A 130 -7.03 24.67 11.50
C ASP A 130 -8.27 25.14 10.71
N PRO A 131 -9.42 25.44 11.36
CA PRO A 131 -10.62 25.93 10.66
C PRO A 131 -10.39 27.14 9.75
N LYS A 132 -9.39 27.99 10.01
CA LYS A 132 -9.09 29.17 9.20
C LYS A 132 -8.39 28.86 7.88
N ILE A 133 -7.58 27.80 7.83
CA ILE A 133 -6.78 27.40 6.66
C ILE A 133 -6.89 25.88 6.38
N GLY A 134 -8.03 25.29 6.75
CA GLY A 134 -8.20 23.85 6.79
C GLY A 134 -8.13 23.21 5.42
N GLY A 135 -8.60 23.90 4.38
CA GLY A 135 -8.48 23.46 2.99
C GLY A 135 -7.02 23.28 2.55
N THR A 136 -6.16 24.26 2.85
CA THR A 136 -4.72 24.19 2.54
C THR A 136 -4.02 23.08 3.33
N TYR A 137 -4.31 22.95 4.63
CA TYR A 137 -3.76 21.87 5.47
C TYR A 137 -4.18 20.49 4.96
N MET A 138 -5.48 20.27 4.73
CA MET A 138 -6.00 19.01 4.22
C MET A 138 -5.38 18.63 2.86
N THR A 139 -5.24 19.62 1.97
CA THR A 139 -4.63 19.40 0.65
C THR A 139 -3.16 19.00 0.77
N LEU A 140 -2.37 19.72 1.59
CA LEU A 140 -0.96 19.38 1.80
C LEU A 140 -0.76 17.97 2.37
N LEU A 141 -1.58 17.58 3.36
CA LEU A 141 -1.51 16.26 3.98
C LEU A 141 -1.89 15.13 3.00
N ASN A 142 -2.87 15.37 2.14
CA ASN A 142 -3.23 14.45 1.06
C ASN A 142 -2.11 14.35 0.01
N THR A 143 -1.52 15.47 -0.38
CA THR A 143 -0.37 15.49 -1.30
C THR A 143 0.80 14.68 -0.75
N LEU A 144 1.15 14.86 0.52
CA LEU A 144 2.22 14.08 1.16
C LEU A 144 1.91 12.58 1.21
N THR A 145 0.64 12.22 1.44
CA THR A 145 0.21 10.82 1.46
C THR A 145 0.28 10.19 0.07
N ASN A 146 -0.24 10.88 -0.95
CA ASN A 146 -0.24 10.41 -2.33
C ASN A 146 1.18 10.30 -2.87
N LEU A 147 2.03 11.30 -2.60
CA LEU A 147 3.45 11.24 -2.93
C LEU A 147 4.10 10.03 -2.24
N GLY A 148 3.80 9.84 -0.95
CA GLY A 148 4.21 8.68 -0.15
C GLY A 148 3.86 7.34 -0.80
N SER A 149 2.66 7.20 -1.33
CA SER A 149 2.25 5.98 -2.03
C SER A 149 3.02 5.81 -3.34
N SER A 150 3.09 6.86 -4.17
CA SER A 150 3.67 6.77 -5.50
C SER A 150 5.16 6.44 -5.47
N TRP A 151 5.97 7.11 -4.64
CA TRP A 151 7.42 6.86 -4.65
C TRP A 151 7.75 5.44 -4.16
N VAL A 152 7.00 4.92 -3.17
CA VAL A 152 7.21 3.56 -2.67
C VAL A 152 6.78 2.52 -3.71
N SER A 153 5.64 2.72 -4.39
CA SER A 153 5.19 1.85 -5.48
C SER A 153 6.17 1.82 -6.64
N THR A 154 6.68 2.98 -7.07
CA THR A 154 7.71 3.04 -8.11
C THR A 154 9.01 2.36 -7.66
N ALA A 155 9.43 2.58 -6.41
CA ALA A 155 10.63 1.96 -5.86
C ALA A 155 10.53 0.43 -5.82
N VAL A 156 9.38 -0.14 -5.41
CA VAL A 156 9.22 -1.60 -5.36
C VAL A 156 9.20 -2.21 -6.75
N LEU A 157 8.51 -1.59 -7.71
CA LEU A 157 8.49 -2.05 -9.10
C LEU A 157 9.87 -1.99 -9.74
N TYR A 158 10.62 -0.90 -9.53
CA TYR A 158 12.00 -0.80 -10.01
C TYR A 158 12.93 -1.82 -9.33
N SER A 159 12.70 -2.11 -8.05
CA SER A 159 13.50 -3.11 -7.33
C SER A 159 13.25 -4.54 -7.81
N ALA A 160 12.09 -4.83 -8.41
CA ALA A 160 11.72 -6.16 -8.88
C ALA A 160 12.72 -6.71 -9.91
N ASP A 161 13.25 -5.85 -10.79
CA ASP A 161 14.27 -6.22 -11.77
C ASP A 161 15.56 -6.72 -11.09
N PHE A 162 15.97 -6.10 -9.98
CA PHE A 162 17.14 -6.52 -9.21
C PHE A 162 16.90 -7.78 -8.37
N LEU A 163 15.65 -8.02 -7.98
CA LEU A 163 15.20 -9.19 -7.21
C LEU A 163 14.97 -10.43 -8.09
N THR A 164 15.06 -10.27 -9.42
CA THR A 164 14.80 -11.36 -10.36
C THR A 164 15.99 -12.30 -10.47
N TRP A 165 15.80 -13.57 -10.10
CA TRP A 165 16.78 -14.64 -10.33
C TRP A 165 16.34 -15.52 -11.49
N LYS A 166 17.13 -15.55 -12.57
CA LYS A 166 16.84 -16.33 -13.78
C LYS A 166 17.73 -17.57 -13.86
N LYS A 167 17.19 -18.66 -14.38
CA LYS A 167 17.90 -19.89 -14.75
C LYS A 167 17.69 -20.21 -16.23
N CYS A 168 18.67 -20.89 -16.84
CA CYS A 168 18.53 -21.38 -18.19
C CYS A 168 17.54 -22.56 -18.24
N THR A 169 16.82 -22.73 -19.35
CA THR A 169 15.88 -23.86 -19.52
C THR A 169 16.55 -25.18 -19.85
N LEU A 170 17.74 -25.14 -20.47
CA LEU A 170 18.46 -26.31 -20.98
C LEU A 170 19.65 -26.72 -20.11
N SER A 171 20.08 -25.85 -19.19
CA SER A 171 21.11 -26.13 -18.20
C SER A 171 20.70 -25.51 -16.87
N ASP A 172 21.18 -26.04 -15.74
CA ASP A 172 20.90 -25.46 -14.41
C ASP A 172 21.76 -24.22 -14.11
N ASP A 173 22.35 -23.63 -15.15
CA ASP A 173 23.19 -22.44 -15.08
C ASP A 173 22.34 -21.19 -14.74
N LYS A 174 22.94 -20.31 -13.94
CA LYS A 174 22.32 -19.03 -13.57
C LYS A 174 22.45 -18.05 -14.73
N CYS A 175 21.38 -17.29 -14.99
CA CYS A 175 21.37 -16.20 -15.98
C CYS A 175 21.29 -14.84 -15.26
N ARG A 176 22.38 -14.38 -14.64
CA ARG A 176 22.39 -13.07 -13.96
C ARG A 176 23.17 -12.01 -14.74
N THR A 177 24.19 -12.43 -15.49
CA THR A 177 25.03 -11.53 -16.29
C THR A 177 24.73 -11.64 -17.79
N PRO A 178 25.03 -10.60 -18.58
CA PRO A 178 24.89 -10.67 -20.04
C PRO A 178 25.72 -11.77 -20.70
N ALA A 179 26.81 -12.20 -20.05
CA ALA A 179 27.65 -13.30 -20.52
C ALA A 179 26.97 -14.66 -20.32
N GLU A 180 26.34 -14.88 -19.16
CA GLU A 180 25.57 -16.08 -18.86
C GLU A 180 24.31 -16.20 -19.71
N GLU A 181 23.62 -15.07 -19.96
CA GLU A 181 22.45 -15.03 -20.84
C GLU A 181 22.82 -15.40 -22.29
N LYS A 182 23.97 -14.91 -22.77
CA LYS A 182 24.51 -15.32 -24.08
C LYS A 182 24.88 -16.80 -24.13
N ASN A 183 25.48 -17.35 -23.08
CA ASN A 183 25.81 -18.78 -23.03
C ASN A 183 24.56 -19.65 -23.06
N CYS A 184 23.50 -19.28 -22.32
CA CYS A 184 22.22 -19.98 -22.40
C CYS A 184 21.58 -19.87 -23.80
N ALA A 185 21.64 -18.69 -24.42
CA ALA A 185 21.13 -18.48 -25.77
C ALA A 185 21.90 -19.28 -26.85
N LEU A 186 23.22 -19.42 -26.70
CA LEU A 186 24.05 -20.26 -27.58
C LEU A 186 23.69 -21.74 -27.49
N LEU A 187 23.25 -22.20 -26.32
CA LEU A 187 22.71 -23.55 -26.13
C LEU A 187 21.28 -23.70 -26.68
N GLY A 188 20.67 -22.62 -27.21
CA GLY A 188 19.27 -22.59 -27.65
C GLY A 188 18.26 -22.47 -26.50
N GLY A 189 18.73 -22.14 -25.29
CA GLY A 189 17.90 -22.00 -24.09
C GLY A 189 17.36 -20.58 -23.92
N ILE A 190 16.31 -20.45 -23.11
CA ILE A 190 15.72 -19.16 -22.73
C ILE A 190 15.87 -19.00 -21.23
N CYS A 191 16.40 -17.87 -20.78
CA CYS A 191 16.52 -17.59 -19.35
C CYS A 191 15.13 -17.27 -18.77
N ARG A 192 14.63 -18.11 -17.87
CA ARG A 192 13.34 -17.90 -17.18
C ARG A 192 13.56 -17.54 -15.71
N PRO A 193 12.73 -16.66 -15.12
CA PRO A 193 12.76 -16.43 -13.69
C PRO A 193 12.47 -17.74 -12.94
N TYR A 194 13.35 -18.09 -12.01
CA TYR A 194 13.23 -19.27 -11.14
C TYR A 194 12.55 -18.92 -9.81
N ILE A 195 12.74 -17.69 -9.33
CA ILE A 195 12.05 -17.17 -8.14
C ILE A 195 11.35 -15.88 -8.57
N ASP A 196 10.03 -15.83 -8.36
CA ASP A 196 9.25 -14.65 -8.70
C ASP A 196 9.59 -13.50 -7.73
N PRO A 197 10.01 -12.32 -8.25
CA PRO A 197 10.37 -11.18 -7.43
C PRO A 197 9.20 -10.68 -6.56
N TYR A 198 7.97 -10.96 -6.97
CA TYR A 198 6.75 -10.66 -6.22
C TYR A 198 6.77 -11.20 -4.78
N PHE A 199 7.03 -12.50 -4.57
CA PHE A 199 6.95 -13.07 -3.23
C PHE A 199 8.04 -12.52 -2.31
N ILE A 200 9.23 -12.30 -2.84
CA ILE A 200 10.34 -11.70 -2.09
C ILE A 200 9.97 -10.27 -1.70
N ALA A 201 9.44 -9.49 -2.64
CA ALA A 201 9.00 -8.12 -2.38
C ALA A 201 7.87 -8.06 -1.33
N VAL A 202 6.91 -8.99 -1.36
CA VAL A 202 5.85 -9.09 -0.34
C VAL A 202 6.44 -9.40 1.04
N ILE A 203 7.38 -10.33 1.15
CA ILE A 203 8.04 -10.66 2.43
C ILE A 203 8.81 -9.45 2.97
N ILE A 204 9.65 -8.82 2.13
CA ILE A 204 10.44 -7.64 2.51
C ILE A 204 9.55 -6.48 2.93
N SER A 205 8.53 -6.16 2.13
CA SER A 205 7.59 -5.07 2.46
C SER A 205 6.81 -5.38 3.73
N THR A 206 6.38 -6.62 3.95
CA THR A 206 5.67 -7.00 5.18
C THR A 206 6.55 -6.81 6.42
N ILE A 207 7.79 -7.29 6.38
CA ILE A 207 8.77 -7.10 7.48
C ILE A 207 9.02 -5.60 7.71
N ALA A 208 9.27 -4.85 6.63
CA ALA A 208 9.46 -3.41 6.70
C ALA A 208 8.24 -2.69 7.29
N GLY A 209 7.03 -3.15 6.99
CA GLY A 209 5.78 -2.64 7.55
C GLY A 209 5.66 -2.85 9.06
N PHE A 210 6.00 -4.04 9.56
CA PHE A 210 6.03 -4.30 11.01
C PHE A 210 7.08 -3.46 11.73
N ILE A 211 8.30 -3.37 11.18
CA ILE A 211 9.36 -2.52 11.73
C ILE A 211 8.92 -1.06 11.74
N TRP A 212 8.31 -0.59 10.65
CA TRP A 212 7.80 0.78 10.53
C TRP A 212 6.72 1.07 11.57
N LEU A 213 5.79 0.14 11.77
CA LEU A 213 4.72 0.26 12.75
C LEU A 213 5.32 0.44 14.15
N ILE A 214 6.25 -0.43 14.55
CA ILE A 214 6.92 -0.35 15.86
C ILE A 214 7.66 0.98 16.02
N TRP A 215 8.42 1.39 15.00
CA TRP A 215 9.21 2.62 15.03
C TRP A 215 8.36 3.89 15.11
N LYS A 216 7.23 3.95 14.39
CA LYS A 216 6.38 5.14 14.32
C LYS A 216 5.20 5.13 15.27
N TYR A 217 4.87 4.00 15.89
CA TYR A 217 3.74 3.88 16.83
C TYR A 217 3.76 4.97 17.90
N GLY A 218 4.87 5.12 18.63
CA GLY A 218 4.99 6.13 19.68
C GLY A 218 4.82 7.57 19.15
N THR A 219 5.34 7.85 17.95
CA THR A 219 5.17 9.17 17.32
C THR A 219 3.72 9.41 16.91
N MET A 220 3.04 8.42 16.31
CA MET A 220 1.62 8.53 15.94
C MET A 220 0.75 8.80 17.18
N MET A 221 0.97 8.06 18.28
CA MET A 221 0.23 8.26 19.52
C MET A 221 0.49 9.64 20.14
N ARG A 222 1.75 10.11 20.11
CA ARG A 222 2.08 11.48 20.55
C ARG A 222 1.39 12.54 19.70
N LEU A 223 1.35 12.37 18.38
CA LEU A 223 0.69 13.29 17.46
C LEU A 223 -0.83 13.33 17.70
N GLN A 224 -1.45 12.19 17.95
CA GLN A 224 -2.89 12.12 18.26
C GLN A 224 -3.26 12.85 19.57
N ASN A 225 -2.41 12.76 20.59
CA ASN A 225 -2.70 13.30 21.92
C ASN A 225 -2.27 14.77 22.08
N LEU A 226 -1.65 15.38 21.07
CA LEU A 226 -1.32 16.81 21.10
C LEU A 226 -2.61 17.65 21.14
N PRO A 227 -2.67 18.69 21.99
CA PRO A 227 -3.85 19.55 22.04
C PRO A 227 -4.04 20.27 20.71
N ILE A 228 -5.31 20.45 20.31
CA ILE A 228 -5.69 21.10 19.04
C ILE A 228 -5.03 22.48 18.86
N ASN A 229 -4.75 23.19 19.95
CA ASN A 229 -4.09 24.50 19.92
C ASN A 229 -2.65 24.45 19.37
N SER A 230 -1.97 23.31 19.48
CA SER A 230 -0.63 23.10 18.89
C SER A 230 -0.67 22.94 17.37
N TRP A 231 -1.84 22.70 16.79
CA TRP A 231 -2.03 22.53 15.35
C TRP A 231 -2.54 23.79 14.66
N LYS A 232 -2.99 24.79 15.42
CA LYS A 232 -3.56 26.03 14.92
C LYS A 232 -2.50 27.10 14.72
N VAL A 233 -2.74 27.99 13.75
CA VAL A 233 -1.87 29.15 13.53
C VAL A 233 -1.97 30.07 14.75
N GLN A 234 -0.86 30.20 15.48
CA GLN A 234 -0.78 31.15 16.58
C GLN A 234 -0.76 32.57 16.02
N LYS A 235 -1.67 33.43 16.50
CA LYS A 235 -1.58 34.86 16.23
C LYS A 235 -0.34 35.38 16.96
N ASN A 236 0.71 35.73 16.23
CA ASN A 236 1.77 36.58 16.75
C ASN A 236 1.20 37.98 16.98
N ASN A 237 0.57 38.20 18.14
CA ASN A 237 0.16 39.53 18.59
C ASN A 237 1.37 40.45 18.83
N GLN A 238 2.60 39.89 18.92
CA GLN A 238 3.83 40.66 19.08
C GLN A 238 4.11 41.62 17.91
N LYS A 239 3.92 41.20 16.65
CA LYS A 239 4.12 42.10 15.49
C LYS A 239 3.06 43.20 15.39
N LYS A 240 1.84 42.96 15.86
CA LYS A 240 0.77 43.97 15.83
C LYS A 240 0.99 45.03 16.91
N GLN A 241 1.55 44.67 18.06
CA GLN A 241 1.94 45.63 19.09
C GLN A 241 3.20 46.43 18.72
N GLU A 242 4.21 45.81 18.11
CA GLU A 242 5.41 46.53 17.62
C GLU A 242 5.07 47.57 16.54
N LEU A 243 4.15 47.26 15.61
CA LEU A 243 3.68 48.20 14.58
C LEU A 243 2.80 49.34 15.12
N LEU A 244 2.14 49.14 16.27
CA LEU A 244 1.33 50.18 16.93
C LEU A 244 2.15 51.06 17.87
N SER A 245 3.32 50.59 18.33
CA SER A 245 4.24 51.37 19.18
C SER A 245 5.26 52.22 18.41
N THR A 246 5.32 52.10 17.08
CA THR A 246 6.17 52.93 16.21
C THR A 246 5.41 54.13 15.60
N ASP A 247 4.11 54.25 15.87
CA ASP A 247 3.24 55.33 15.40
C ASP A 247 2.91 56.37 16.51
N ASP A 248 3.54 56.26 17.69
CA ASP A 248 3.52 57.26 18.78
C ASP A 248 4.94 57.85 18.99
#